data_AF-A0A8X7MVJ4-F1
#
_entry.id   AF-A0A8X7MVJ4-F1
#
_cell.length_a   1.000
_cell.length_b   1.000
_cell.length_c   1.000
_cell.angle_alpha   90.00
_cell.angle_beta   90.00
_cell.angle_gamma   90.00
#
_symmetry.space_group_name_H-M   'P 1'
#
loop_
_entity.id
_entity.type
_entity.pdbx_description
1 polymer ?
#
loop_
_entity_poly.entity_id
_entity_poly.type
_entity_poly.pdbx_seq_one_letter_code
_entity_poly.pdbx_strand_id
1 'polypeptide(L)'
;MPVPWEAVLPMGIVVVMFGVTGSGFSLAKRLTNDGKPPRWGLDDWDRMMMQRDERLTGKFRVQAAQPEAPPEFSVNSAWSTERIRLG
;
A
#
# COMPACT_ATOMS: atom_id res chain seq x y z
N MET A 1 -19.17 36.39 26.67
CA MET A 1 -19.78 35.08 26.93
C MET A 1 -18.72 34.01 26.74
N PRO A 2 -18.46 33.14 27.73
CA PRO A 2 -17.53 32.02 27.58
C PRO A 2 -18.04 31.03 26.53
N VAL A 3 -17.13 30.29 25.90
CA VAL A 3 -17.48 29.30 24.86
C VAL A 3 -18.36 28.19 25.46
N PRO A 4 -19.47 27.80 24.79
CA PRO A 4 -20.32 26.70 25.26
C PRO A 4 -19.61 25.35 25.05
N TRP A 5 -18.88 24.88 26.07
CA TRP A 5 -18.02 23.69 26.00
C TRP A 5 -18.83 22.40 25.78
N GLU A 6 -20.06 22.33 26.29
CA GLU A 6 -20.98 21.22 26.12
C GLU A 6 -21.33 21.01 24.63
N ALA A 7 -21.41 22.10 23.85
CA ALA A 7 -21.65 22.04 22.41
C ALA A 7 -20.41 21.58 21.63
N VAL A 8 -19.21 21.68 22.23
CA VAL A 8 -17.95 21.25 21.61
C VAL A 8 -17.67 19.77 21.88
N LEU A 9 -18.21 19.18 22.94
CA LEU A 9 -18.00 17.76 23.27
C LEU A 9 -18.33 16.80 22.12
N PRO A 10 -19.49 16.89 21.43
CA PRO A 10 -19.80 15.99 20.34
C PRO A 10 -18.79 16.13 19.18
N MET A 11 -18.39 17.37 18.88
CA MET A 11 -17.38 17.64 17.85
C MET A 11 -16.01 17.08 18.25
N GLY A 12 -15.63 17.20 19.52
CA GLY A 12 -14.40 16.62 20.06
C GLY A 12 -14.36 15.10 19.93
N ILE A 13 -15.47 14.42 20.26
CA ILE A 13 -15.59 12.97 20.07
C ILE A 13 -15.41 12.59 18.60
N VAL A 14 -16.08 13.31 17.68
CA VAL A 14 -15.95 13.08 16.24
C VAL A 14 -14.50 13.23 15.78
N VAL A 15 -13.81 14.30 16.18
CA VAL A 15 -12.40 14.52 15.86
C VAL A 15 -11.51 13.40 16.38
N VAL A 16 -11.72 12.95 17.62
CA VAL A 16 -10.95 11.83 18.20
C VAL A 16 -11.20 10.54 17.44
N MET A 17 -12.44 10.21 17.11
CA MET A 17 -12.77 9.01 16.36
C MET A 17 -12.13 9.02 14.97
N PHE A 18 -12.21 10.14 14.24
CA PHE A 18 -11.52 10.28 12.95
C PHE A 18 -9.99 10.20 13.10
N GLY A 19 -9.42 10.80 14.14
CA GLY A 19 -7.99 10.72 14.42
C GLY A 19 -7.51 9.30 14.69
N VAL A 20 -8.24 8.54 15.52
CA VAL A 20 -7.94 7.14 15.83
C VAL A 20 -8.07 6.27 14.59
N THR A 21 -9.18 6.38 13.84
CA THR A 21 -9.40 5.59 12.64
C THR A 21 -8.37 5.90 11.55
N GLY A 22 -8.09 7.18 11.29
CA GLY A 22 -7.10 7.59 10.29
C GLY A 22 -5.69 7.11 10.62
N SER A 23 -5.27 7.28 11.88
CA SER A 23 -3.96 6.82 12.36
C SER A 23 -3.85 5.30 12.34
N GLY A 24 -4.88 4.60 12.82
CA GLY A 24 -4.95 3.14 12.82
C GLY A 24 -4.88 2.56 11.40
N PHE A 25 -5.61 3.15 10.45
CA PHE A 25 -5.57 2.72 9.05
C PHE A 25 -4.20 2.97 8.41
N SER A 26 -3.59 4.13 8.67
CA SER A 26 -2.24 4.46 8.17
C SER A 26 -1.20 3.46 8.70
N LEU A 27 -1.26 3.14 9.99
CA LEU A 27 -0.38 2.15 10.60
C LEU A 27 -0.59 0.76 9.99
N ALA A 28 -1.84 0.30 9.88
CA ALA A 28 -2.16 -0.99 9.27
C ALA A 28 -1.60 -1.10 7.84
N LYS A 29 -1.75 -0.05 7.02
CA LYS A 29 -1.18 -0.01 5.66
C LYS A 29 0.34 -0.06 5.65
N ARG A 30 1.00 0.63 6.57
CA ARG A 30 2.47 0.56 6.70
C ARG A 30 2.93 -0.85 7.10
N LEU A 31 2.24 -1.49 8.04
CA LEU A 31 2.57 -2.86 8.45
C LEU A 31 2.46 -3.85 7.27
N THR A 32 1.44 -3.72 6.43
CA THR A 32 1.30 -4.56 5.23
C THR A 32 2.31 -4.27 4.13
N ASN A 33 2.96 -3.09 4.15
CA ASN A 33 3.90 -2.64 3.13
C ASN A 33 5.36 -2.69 3.63
N ASP A 34 5.68 -3.62 4.55
CA ASP A 34 7.01 -3.75 5.16
C ASP A 34 7.52 -2.42 5.77
N GLY A 35 6.62 -1.64 6.37
CA GLY A 35 6.91 -0.34 6.99
C GLY A 35 6.92 0.85 6.02
N LYS A 36 6.81 0.62 4.71
CA LYS A 36 6.83 1.67 3.69
C LYS A 36 5.46 2.34 3.53
N PRO A 37 5.42 3.63 3.13
CA PRO A 37 4.16 4.29 2.81
C PRO A 37 3.49 3.64 1.59
N PRO A 38 2.14 3.60 1.55
CA PRO A 38 1.43 3.16 0.36
C PRO A 38 1.71 4.12 -0.82
N ARG A 39 1.79 3.56 -2.03
CA ARG A 39 1.93 4.35 -3.27
C ARG A 39 0.55 4.64 -3.84
N TRP A 40 0.36 5.86 -4.34
CA TRP A 40 -0.86 6.32 -4.99
C TRP A 40 -0.54 6.81 -6.40
N GLY A 41 -1.54 6.86 -7.29
CA GLY A 41 -1.33 7.34 -8.66
C GLY A 41 -0.44 6.45 -9.52
N LEU A 42 -0.39 5.14 -9.23
CA LEU A 42 0.40 4.18 -9.98
C LEU A 42 -0.09 4.09 -11.42
N ASP A 43 0.82 4.26 -12.37
CA ASP A 43 0.59 3.99 -13.79
C ASP A 43 0.87 2.51 -14.12
N ASP A 44 0.80 2.15 -15.40
CA ASP A 44 1.00 0.77 -15.83
C ASP A 44 2.47 0.35 -15.77
N TRP A 45 3.40 1.30 -15.96
CA TRP A 45 4.82 1.07 -15.79
C TRP A 45 5.16 0.75 -14.33
N ASP A 46 4.63 1.53 -13.39
CA ASP A 46 4.80 1.33 -11.96
C ASP A 46 4.24 -0.01 -11.51
N ARG A 47 3.08 -0.42 -12.04
CA ARG A 47 2.50 -1.75 -11.80
C ARG A 47 3.42 -2.86 -12.29
N MET A 48 3.95 -2.74 -13.51
CA MET A 48 4.90 -3.69 -14.08
C MET A 48 6.20 -3.77 -13.25
N MET A 49 6.74 -2.62 -12.83
CA MET A 49 7.95 -2.56 -12.00
C MET A 49 7.71 -3.14 -10.61
N MET A 50 6.56 -2.92 -9.99
CA MET A 50 6.22 -3.56 -8.71
C MET A 50 6.15 -5.08 -8.81
N GLN A 51 5.57 -5.63 -9.89
CA GLN A 51 5.55 -7.07 -10.14
C GLN A 51 6.97 -7.62 -10.42
N ARG A 52 7.84 -6.82 -11.05
CA ARG A 52 9.27 -7.17 -11.19
C ARG A 52 9.96 -7.22 -9.83
N ASP A 53 9.77 -6.22 -8.99
CA ASP A 53 10.39 -6.15 -7.66
C ASP A 53 9.89 -7.28 -6.74
N GLU A 54 8.61 -7.65 -6.85
CA GLU A 54 8.06 -8.82 -6.15
C GLU A 54 8.74 -10.12 -6.61
N ARG A 55 9.01 -10.29 -7.91
CA ARG A 55 9.76 -11.46 -8.41
C ARG A 55 11.22 -11.48 -7.97
N LEU A 56 11.83 -10.33 -7.73
CA LEU A 56 13.22 -10.23 -7.26
C LEU A 56 13.34 -10.47 -5.75
N THR A 57 12.35 -10.05 -4.97
CA THR A 57 12.44 -10.01 -3.50
C THR A 57 11.53 -11.02 -2.80
N GLY A 58 10.58 -11.62 -3.52
CA GLY A 58 9.51 -12.46 -2.98
C GLY A 58 8.45 -11.70 -2.19
N LYS A 59 8.52 -10.36 -2.15
CA LYS A 59 7.60 -9.50 -1.39
C LYS A 59 7.13 -8.31 -2.22
N PHE A 60 5.83 -8.02 -2.17
CA PHE A 60 5.20 -7.01 -3.02
C PHE A 60 5.74 -5.58 -2.87
N ARG A 61 6.36 -5.22 -1.74
CA ARG A 61 6.80 -3.83 -1.43
C ARG A 61 8.26 -3.70 -1.01
N VAL A 62 9.03 -4.78 -1.08
CA VAL A 62 10.46 -4.74 -0.75
C VAL A 62 11.26 -4.34 -1.99
N GLN A 63 12.39 -3.68 -1.76
CA GLN A 63 13.33 -3.30 -2.82
C GLN A 63 14.63 -4.06 -2.58
N ALA A 64 15.25 -4.55 -3.65
CA ALA A 64 16.60 -5.10 -3.63
C ALA A 64 17.58 -4.10 -4.24
N ALA A 65 18.78 -4.00 -3.67
CA ALA A 65 19.88 -3.18 -4.17
C ALA A 65 21.11 -4.03 -4.55
N GLN A 66 20.94 -5.35 -4.60
CA GLN A 66 22.02 -6.28 -4.92
C GLN A 66 22.40 -6.14 -6.40
N PRO A 67 23.69 -6.09 -6.75
CA PRO A 67 24.13 -5.96 -8.15
C PRO A 67 23.75 -7.16 -9.01
N GLU A 68 23.79 -8.36 -8.43
CA GLU A 68 23.43 -9.61 -9.09
C GLU A 68 22.04 -10.05 -8.62
N ALA A 69 21.20 -10.48 -9.57
CA ALA A 69 19.87 -11.00 -9.28
C ALA A 69 19.96 -12.43 -8.73
N PRO A 70 19.00 -12.84 -7.87
CA PRO A 70 18.93 -14.21 -7.40
C PRO A 70 18.69 -15.18 -8.58
N PRO A 71 19.25 -16.40 -8.55
CA PRO A 71 19.16 -17.34 -9.67
C PRO A 71 17.71 -17.70 -10.04
N GLU A 72 16.80 -17.70 -9.07
CA GLU A 72 15.37 -17.96 -9.24
C GLU A 72 14.69 -16.92 -10.15
N PHE A 73 15.24 -15.71 -10.24
CA PHE A 73 14.69 -14.66 -11.10
C PHE A 73 14.75 -15.02 -12.59
N SER A 74 15.68 -15.89 -12.99
CA SER A 74 15.81 -16.35 -14.38
C SER A 74 14.65 -17.26 -14.82
N VAL A 75 13.98 -17.93 -13.87
CA VAL A 75 12.95 -18.94 -14.15
C VAL A 75 11.54 -18.51 -13.72
N ASN A 76 11.41 -17.41 -12.97
CA ASN A 76 10.14 -16.96 -12.41
C ASN A 76 9.38 -15.94 -13.28
N SER A 77 9.64 -15.91 -14.59
CA SER A 77 8.87 -15.07 -15.51
C SER A 77 7.42 -15.54 -15.62
N ALA A 78 6.47 -14.65 -15.33
CA ALA A 78 5.04 -14.92 -15.44
C ALA A 78 4.44 -14.17 -16.63
N TRP A 79 3.64 -14.87 -17.43
CA TRP A 79 2.87 -14.30 -18.54
C TRP A 79 1.39 -14.42 -18.20
N SER A 80 0.64 -13.31 -18.27
CA SER A 80 -0.80 -13.33 -18.01
C SER A 80 -1.55 -13.86 -19.23
N THR A 81 -2.51 -14.74 -18.98
CA THR A 81 -3.49 -15.17 -19.98
C THR A 81 -4.83 -14.49 -19.70
N GLU A 82 -5.52 -14.08 -20.75
CA GLU A 82 -6.85 -13.48 -20.65
C GLU A 82 -7.91 -14.45 -21.18
N ARG A 83 -9.07 -14.49 -20.52
CA ARG A 83 -10.20 -15.28 -20.98
C ARG A 83 -10.82 -14.61 -22.21
N ILE A 84 -11.07 -15.38 -23.26
CA ILE A 84 -11.78 -14.88 -24.45
C ILE A 84 -13.18 -14.45 -24.03
N ARG A 85 -13.47 -13.15 -24.19
CA ARG A 85 -14.80 -12.58 -23.95
C ARG A 85 -15.64 -12.78 -25.21
N LEU A 86 -16.44 -13.85 -25.22
CA LEU A 86 -17.47 -14.03 -26.25
C LEU A 86 -18.64 -13.11 -25.87
N GLY A 87 -18.98 -12.19 -26.79
CA GLY A 87 -20.13 -11.31 -26.68
C GLY A 87 -21.45 -12.05 -26.87
#